data_AF-A0A920QXI3-F1
#
_entry.id   AF-A0A920QXI3-F1
#
_cell.length_a   1.000
_cell.length_b   1.000
_cell.length_c   1.000
_cell.angle_alpha   90.00
_cell.angle_beta   90.00
_cell.angle_gamma   90.00
#
_symmetry.space_group_name_H-M   'P 1'
#
loop_
_entity.id
_entity.type
_entity.pdbx_description
1 polymer ?
#
loop_
_entity_poly.entity_id
_entity_poly.type
_entity_poly.pdbx_seq_one_letter_code
_entity_poly.pdbx_strand_id
1 'polypeptide(L)'
;MEFLIDIWNLIIMKPMINSLVVLYAIAWGNFGASIIIFTLIIRAFMIPLTIKQARQMKGLSELQPQMKKLQAQYPPIKENSNRKL
;
A
#
# COMPACT_ATOMS: atom_id res chain seq x y z
N MET A 1 15.50 24.13 11.66
CA MET A 1 14.91 23.70 10.36
C MET A 1 15.88 22.84 9.55
N GLU A 2 17.19 23.10 9.59
CA GLU A 2 18.19 22.28 8.87
C GLU A 2 18.29 20.83 9.35
N PHE A 3 18.16 20.57 10.66
CA PHE A 3 18.14 19.20 11.19
C PHE A 3 17.08 18.28 10.54
N LEU A 4 15.88 18.80 10.29
CA LEU A 4 14.83 18.04 9.61
C LEU A 4 15.19 17.75 8.15
N ILE A 5 15.86 18.71 7.49
CA ILE A 5 16.35 18.58 6.12
C ILE A 5 17.48 17.56 6.05
N ASP A 6 18.39 17.54 7.04
CA ASP A 6 19.50 16.58 7.09
C ASP A 6 19.01 15.15 7.33
N ILE A 7 18.07 14.97 8.26
CA ILE A 7 17.40 13.68 8.48
C ILE A 7 16.70 13.24 7.20
N TRP A 8 15.94 14.14 6.57
CA TRP A 8 15.25 13.85 5.31
C TRP A 8 16.23 13.45 4.21
N ASN A 9 17.36 14.15 4.09
CA ASN A 9 18.37 13.87 3.10
C ASN A 9 19.08 12.53 3.34
N LEU A 10 19.36 12.19 4.60
CA LEU A 10 20.09 10.98 4.95
C LEU A 10 19.20 9.72 4.92
N ILE A 11 17.96 9.83 5.39
CA ILE A 11 17.02 8.70 5.45
C ILE A 11 16.32 8.46 4.12
N ILE A 12 16.04 9.52 3.34
CA ILE A 12 15.24 9.40 2.13
C ILE A 12 16.07 9.68 0.87
N MET A 13 16.65 10.88 0.74
CA MET A 13 17.30 11.27 -0.53
C MET A 13 18.50 10.40 -0.88
N LYS A 14 19.45 10.20 0.04
CA LYS A 14 20.67 9.42 -0.20
C LYS A 14 20.38 7.96 -0.58
N PRO A 15 19.60 7.19 0.18
CA PRO A 15 19.32 5.80 -0.20
C PRO A 15 18.48 5.72 -1.47
N MET A 16 17.57 6.67 -1.73
CA MET A 16 16.81 6.72 -2.98
C MET A 16 17.74 6.86 -4.20
N ILE A 17 18.66 7.82 -4.17
CA ILE A 17 19.61 8.05 -5.28
C ILE A 17 20.60 6.88 -5.41
N ASN A 18 21.17 6.41 -4.29
CA ASN A 18 22.15 5.32 -4.33
C ASN A 18 21.53 4.02 -4.84
N SER A 19 20.26 3.74 -4.50
CA SER A 19 19.53 2.58 -5.04
C SER A 19 19.38 2.67 -6.56
N LEU A 20 19.06 3.84 -7.10
CA LEU A 20 18.93 4.05 -8.54
C LEU A 20 20.27 3.88 -9.26
N VAL A 21 21.36 4.38 -8.69
CA VAL A 21 22.72 4.23 -9.24
C VAL A 21 23.17 2.77 -9.22
N VAL A 22 22.90 2.03 -8.14
CA VAL A 22 23.22 0.60 -8.06
C VAL A 22 22.47 -0.19 -9.14
N LEU A 23 21.18 0.09 -9.34
CA LEU A 23 20.39 -0.55 -10.40
C LEU A 23 20.90 -0.19 -11.79
N TYR A 24 21.33 1.05 -11.99
CA TYR A 24 21.95 1.51 -13.23
C TYR A 24 23.30 0.81 -13.52
N ALA A 25 24.12 0.63 -12.49
CA ALA A 25 25.39 -0.08 -12.60
C ALA A 25 25.18 -1.57 -12.92
N ILE A 26 24.21 -2.23 -12.28
CA ILE A 26 23.84 -3.63 -12.54
C ILE A 26 23.33 -3.81 -13.98
N ALA A 27 22.70 -2.78 -14.55
CA ALA A 27 22.15 -2.81 -15.89
C ALA A 27 23.13 -2.38 -16.99
N TRP A 28 24.45 -2.40 -16.74
CA TRP A 28 25.49 -2.05 -17.72
C TRP A 28 25.33 -0.64 -18.31
N GLY A 29 24.81 0.30 -17.53
CA GLY A 29 24.59 1.67 -17.97
C GLY A 29 23.39 1.86 -18.90
N ASN A 30 22.52 0.85 -19.06
CA ASN A 30 21.28 0.96 -19.80
C ASN A 30 20.12 1.32 -18.87
N PHE A 31 19.63 2.57 -19.00
CA PHE A 31 18.54 3.08 -18.17
C PHE A 31 17.23 2.30 -18.33
N GLY A 32 16.91 1.84 -19.55
CA GLY A 32 15.71 1.04 -19.81
C GLY A 32 15.77 -0.33 -19.14
N ALA A 33 16.91 -1.02 -19.23
CA ALA A 33 17.12 -2.30 -18.57
C ALA A 33 17.09 -2.17 -17.03
N SER A 34 17.61 -1.06 -16.50
CA SER A 34 17.57 -0.74 -15.06
C SER A 34 16.14 -0.72 -14.52
N ILE A 35 15.22 -0.04 -15.22
CA ILE A 35 13.82 0.08 -14.82
C ILE A 35 13.12 -1.28 -14.88
N ILE A 36 13.38 -2.08 -15.91
CA ILE A 36 12.78 -3.42 -16.06
C ILE A 36 13.25 -4.33 -14.92
N ILE A 37 14.54 -4.35 -14.61
CA ILE A 37 15.10 -5.16 -13.51
C ILE A 37 14.52 -4.68 -12.17
N PHE A 38 14.46 -3.36 -11.95
CA PHE A 38 13.87 -2.78 -10.75
C PHE A 38 12.40 -3.19 -10.55
N THR A 39 11.59 -3.09 -11.60
CA THR A 39 10.18 -3.50 -11.54
C THR A 39 10.02 -5.00 -11.30
N LEU A 40 10.86 -5.86 -11.90
CA LEU A 40 10.85 -7.29 -11.63
C LEU A 40 11.23 -7.62 -10.18
N ILE A 41 12.26 -6.97 -9.64
CA ILE A 41 12.69 -7.15 -8.24
C ILE A 41 11.57 -6.73 -7.29
N ILE A 42 11.03 -5.52 -7.45
CA ILE A 42 9.92 -5.04 -6.61
C ILE A 42 8.73 -5.98 -6.71
N ARG A 43 8.37 -6.40 -7.93
CA ARG A 43 7.23 -7.30 -8.13
C ARG A 43 7.48 -8.65 -7.46
N ALA A 44 8.68 -9.21 -7.54
CA ALA A 44 9.05 -10.44 -6.85
C ALA A 44 8.92 -10.31 -5.32
N PHE A 45 9.40 -9.20 -4.74
CA PHE A 45 9.23 -8.91 -3.32
C PHE A 45 7.78 -8.62 -2.91
N MET A 46 6.98 -8.03 -3.80
CA MET A 46 5.57 -7.74 -3.54
C MET A 46 4.66 -8.97 -3.62
N ILE A 47 4.96 -9.99 -4.42
CA ILE A 47 4.13 -11.21 -4.54
C ILE A 47 3.73 -11.81 -3.16
N PRO A 48 4.65 -12.10 -2.23
CA PRO A 48 4.26 -12.66 -0.92
C PRO A 48 3.38 -11.69 -0.12
N LEU A 49 3.62 -10.38 -0.25
CA LEU A 49 2.79 -9.35 0.39
C LEU A 49 1.39 -9.31 -0.23
N THR A 50 1.29 -9.32 -1.56
CA THR A 50 0.02 -9.34 -2.30
C THR A 50 -0.80 -10.59 -1.97
N ILE A 51 -0.17 -11.77 -1.82
CA ILE A 51 -0.87 -12.99 -1.39
C ILE A 51 -1.45 -12.81 0.02
N LYS A 52 -0.68 -12.23 0.95
CA LYS A 52 -1.18 -11.95 2.31
C LYS A 52 -2.34 -10.96 2.28
N GLN A 53 -2.24 -9.88 1.49
CA GLN A 53 -3.30 -8.89 1.31
C GLN A 53 -4.56 -9.53 0.71
N ALA A 54 -4.42 -10.35 -0.34
CA ALA A 54 -5.54 -11.04 -0.97
C ALA A 54 -6.27 -12.00 -0.01
N ARG A 55 -5.52 -12.71 0.85
CA ARG A 55 -6.11 -13.58 1.88
C ARG A 55 -6.93 -12.77 2.90
N GLN A 56 -6.43 -11.62 3.34
CA GLN A 56 -7.18 -10.73 4.24
C GLN A 56 -8.47 -10.22 3.58
N MET A 57 -8.40 -9.82 2.30
CA MET A 57 -9.58 -9.37 1.55
C MET A 57 -10.63 -10.48 1.40
N LYS A 58 -10.22 -11.74 1.21
CA LYS A 58 -11.15 -12.87 1.14
C LYS A 58 -11.92 -13.06 2.45
N GLY A 59 -11.23 -12.97 3.60
CA GLY A 59 -11.89 -13.05 4.92
C GLY A 59 -12.90 -11.92 5.13
N LEU A 60 -12.59 -10.70 4.67
CA LEU A 60 -13.55 -9.59 4.70
C LEU A 60 -14.79 -9.89 3.84
N SER A 61 -14.61 -10.45 2.64
CA SER A 61 -15.72 -10.83 1.76
C SER A 61 -16.63 -11.91 2.36
N GLU A 62 -16.07 -12.89 3.06
CA GLU A 62 -16.85 -13.92 3.78
C GLU A 62 -17.63 -13.36 4.98
N LEU A 63 -17.12 -12.28 5.59
CA LEU A 63 -17.81 -11.57 6.68
C LEU A 63 -18.92 -10.63 6.17
N GLN A 64 -18.85 -10.13 4.92
CA GLN A 64 -19.89 -9.27 4.34
C GLN A 64 -21.34 -9.81 4.46
N PRO A 65 -21.65 -11.08 4.14
CA PRO A 65 -23.01 -11.60 4.27
C PRO A 65 -23.47 -11.67 5.74
N GLN A 66 -22.58 -11.99 6.67
CA GLN A 66 -22.89 -12.03 8.10
C GLN A 66 -23.13 -10.62 8.65
N MET A 67 -22.31 -9.66 8.21
CA MET A 67 -22.52 -8.24 8.49
C MET A 67 -23.87 -7.74 7.97
N LYS A 68 -24.29 -8.14 6.77
CA LYS A 68 -25.62 -7.80 6.23
C LYS A 68 -26.77 -8.43 7.02
N LYS A 69 -26.63 -9.69 7.46
CA LYS A 69 -27.62 -10.35 8.32
C LYS A 69 -27.73 -9.68 9.68
N LEU A 70 -26.59 -9.30 10.28
CA LEU A 70 -26.55 -8.58 11.55
C LEU A 70 -27.20 -7.19 11.44
N GLN A 71 -26.90 -6.46 10.36
CA GLN A 71 -27.56 -5.18 10.05
C GLN A 71 -29.07 -5.32 9.80
N ALA A 72 -29.54 -6.47 9.31
CA ALA A 72 -30.96 -6.74 9.10
C ALA A 72 -31.69 -7.13 10.40
N GLN A 73 -31.02 -7.84 11.31
CA GLN A 73 -31.57 -8.19 12.63
C GLN A 73 -31.55 -7.02 13.61
N TYR A 74 -30.53 -6.16 13.51
CA TYR A 74 -30.39 -4.92 14.26
C TYR A 74 -30.31 -3.74 13.29
N PRO A 75 -31.42 -3.40 12.61
CA PRO A 75 -31.45 -2.18 11.83
C PRO A 75 -31.10 -1.02 12.76
N PRO A 76 -30.25 -0.07 12.34
CA PRO A 76 -30.00 1.11 13.14
C PRO A 76 -31.35 1.70 13.50
N ILE A 77 -31.58 1.92 14.79
CA ILE A 77 -32.77 2.64 15.27
C ILE A 77 -32.77 3.91 14.44
N LYS A 78 -33.70 4.01 13.49
CA LYS A 78 -33.99 5.25 12.78
C LYS A 78 -34.51 6.15 13.87
N GLU A 79 -33.59 6.88 14.51
CA GLU A 79 -33.94 8.01 15.32
C GLU A 79 -34.62 8.96 14.36
N ASN A 80 -35.94 8.97 14.45
CA ASN A 80 -36.81 9.86 13.74
C ASN A 80 -36.43 11.28 14.18
N SER A 81 -35.40 11.86 13.57
CA SER A 81 -35.31 13.31 13.42
C SER A 81 -36.37 13.75 12.40
N ASN A 82 -37.64 13.45 12.72
CA ASN A 82 -38.69 14.44 12.60
C ASN A 82 -38.31 15.58 13.55
N ARG A 83 -37.45 16.48 13.08
CA ARG A 83 -37.66 17.91 13.31
C ARG A 83 -38.37 18.38 12.03
N LYS A 84 -39.63 17.96 11.80
CA LYS A 84 -40.81 18.78 12.10
C LYS A 84 -40.57 19.83 13.20
N LEU A 85 -39.98 20.96 12.78
CA LEU A 85 -40.33 22.34 13.14
C LEU A 85 -39.71 23.24 12.07
#